data_AF-A0A098LB52-F1
#
_entry.id   AF-A0A098LB52-F1
#
_cell.length_a   1.000
_cell.length_b   1.000
_cell.length_c   1.000
_cell.angle_alpha   90.00
_cell.angle_beta   90.00
_cell.angle_gamma   90.00
#
_symmetry.space_group_name_H-M   'P 1'
#
loop_
_entity.id
_entity.type
_entity.pdbx_description
1 polymer ?
#
loop_
_entity_poly.entity_id
_entity_poly.type
_entity_poly.pdbx_seq_one_letter_code
_entity_poly.pdbx_strand_id
1 'polypeptide(L)'
;MENSQLPTDNTAIVHSFFNIINRGFIIELQHNLNGLAQGAKLVSQRDKSIWEIRARILFDHAIEVHKKFGNENYEFVHISFKDFKDEEASINNILQKESLGIYQYFIFPQGHNNFLDAMEILNMAGS
;
A
#
# COMPACT_ATOMS: atom_id res chain seq x y z
N MET A 1 7.40 12.67 -22.34
CA MET A 1 8.32 12.17 -21.31
C MET A 1 7.83 12.74 -20.01
N GLU A 2 6.99 12.00 -19.30
CA GLU A 2 6.50 12.41 -17.97
C GLU A 2 7.63 12.19 -16.96
N ASN A 3 8.03 13.27 -16.29
CA ASN A 3 8.94 13.21 -15.16
C ASN A 3 8.22 12.47 -14.03
N SER A 4 8.51 11.18 -13.84
CA SER A 4 8.12 10.46 -12.64
C SER A 4 8.90 11.03 -11.46
N GLN A 5 8.27 11.95 -10.75
CA GLN A 5 8.83 12.56 -9.55
C GLN A 5 8.89 11.48 -8.47
N LEU A 6 10.09 11.00 -8.16
CA LEU A 6 10.29 9.99 -7.12
C LEU A 6 9.78 10.53 -5.78
N PRO A 7 9.15 9.71 -4.93
CA PRO A 7 8.73 10.14 -3.60
C PRO A 7 9.94 10.62 -2.81
N THR A 8 9.84 11.83 -2.24
CA THR A 8 10.78 12.31 -1.21
C THR A 8 10.65 11.48 0.07
N ASP A 9 11.63 11.59 0.98
CA ASP A 9 11.76 10.78 2.21
C ASP A 9 10.53 10.77 3.14
N ASN A 10 9.51 11.60 2.88
CA ASN A 10 8.30 11.61 3.69
C ASN A 10 7.01 11.74 2.86
N THR A 11 7.05 11.35 1.58
CA THR A 11 5.89 11.32 0.69
C THR A 11 5.64 9.93 0.13
N ALA A 12 4.38 9.61 -0.12
CA ALA A 12 3.97 8.41 -0.85
C ALA A 12 3.07 8.77 -2.03
N ILE A 13 3.11 7.97 -3.09
CA ILE A 13 2.26 8.13 -4.28
C ILE A 13 1.24 6.99 -4.32
N VAL A 14 -0.03 7.33 -4.49
CA VAL A 14 -1.12 6.35 -4.64
C VAL A 14 -1.09 5.76 -6.05
N HIS A 15 -1.01 4.43 -6.16
CA HIS A 15 -1.15 3.70 -7.43
C HIS A 15 -2.55 3.17 -7.65
N SER A 16 -3.14 2.58 -6.62
CA SER A 16 -4.50 2.08 -6.65
C SER A 16 -5.14 2.12 -5.27
N PHE A 17 -6.46 2.19 -5.25
CA PHE A 17 -7.25 2.30 -4.02
C PHE A 17 -8.55 1.52 -4.22
N PHE A 18 -8.88 0.65 -3.28
CA PHE A 18 -10.11 -0.11 -3.31
C PHE A 18 -10.76 -0.24 -1.94
N ASN A 19 -12.08 -0.16 -1.90
CA ASN A 19 -12.86 -0.28 -0.68
C ASN A 19 -13.28 -1.73 -0.47
N ILE A 20 -13.02 -2.26 0.72
CA ILE A 20 -13.64 -3.49 1.21
C ILE A 20 -14.79 -3.08 2.13
N ILE A 21 -16.01 -3.33 1.64
CA ILE A 21 -17.25 -3.06 2.37
C ILE A 21 -17.16 -3.64 3.80
N ASN A 22 -17.44 -2.79 4.79
CA ASN A 22 -17.40 -3.10 6.23
C ASN A 22 -16.03 -3.44 6.83
N ARG A 23 -14.93 -3.32 6.08
CA ARG A 23 -13.57 -3.49 6.63
C ARG A 23 -12.78 -2.19 6.57
N GLY A 24 -12.73 -1.52 5.43
CA GLY A 24 -11.87 -0.35 5.23
C GLY A 24 -11.33 -0.32 3.81
N PHE A 25 -10.20 0.31 3.60
CA PHE A 25 -9.63 0.46 2.26
C PHE A 25 -8.30 -0.26 2.15
N ILE A 26 -8.04 -0.84 0.99
CA ILE A 26 -6.72 -1.27 0.61
C ILE A 26 -6.17 -0.26 -0.40
N ILE A 27 -4.91 0.07 -0.22
CA ILE A 27 -4.20 1.02 -1.05
C ILE A 27 -2.87 0.43 -1.50
N GLU A 28 -2.51 0.68 -2.76
CA GLU A 28 -1.15 0.50 -3.25
C GLU A 28 -0.41 1.83 -3.18
N LEU A 29 0.63 1.86 -2.36
CA LEU A 29 1.45 3.04 -2.12
C LEU A 29 2.87 2.81 -2.62
N GLN A 30 3.40 3.79 -3.33
CA GLN A 30 4.82 3.86 -3.64
C GLN A 30 5.53 4.78 -2.66
N HIS A 31 6.54 4.27 -1.96
CA HIS A 31 7.41 5.07 -1.08
C HIS A 31 8.80 4.45 -0.94
N ASN A 32 9.74 5.22 -0.39
CA ASN A 32 11.13 4.78 -0.16
C ASN A 32 11.42 4.33 1.29
N LEU A 33 10.43 4.41 2.18
CA LEU A 33 10.56 3.98 3.58
C LEU A 33 10.67 2.46 3.75
N ASN A 34 11.35 2.03 4.82
CA ASN A 34 11.44 0.64 5.26
C ASN A 34 10.17 0.23 6.02
N GLY A 35 9.03 0.28 5.32
CA GLY A 35 7.72 -0.06 5.85
C GLY A 35 7.05 1.07 6.63
N LEU A 36 5.73 0.96 6.78
CA LEU A 36 4.89 1.94 7.49
C LEU A 36 4.25 1.29 8.71
N ALA A 37 4.56 1.82 9.89
CA ALA A 37 4.04 1.31 11.15
C ALA A 37 2.51 1.48 11.25
N GLN A 38 1.87 0.58 12.00
CA GLN A 38 0.47 0.75 12.38
C GLN A 38 0.29 2.09 13.11
N GLY A 39 -0.77 2.83 12.77
CA GLY A 39 -1.05 4.14 13.33
C GLY A 39 -0.38 5.30 12.58
N ALA A 40 0.54 5.03 11.65
CA ALA A 40 1.12 6.07 10.80
C ALA A 40 0.04 6.77 9.99
N LYS A 41 0.16 8.09 9.82
CA LYS A 41 -0.85 8.91 9.14
C LYS A 41 -0.41 9.26 7.73
N LEU A 42 -1.32 9.08 6.78
CA LEU A 42 -1.21 9.53 5.42
C LEU A 42 -2.11 10.75 5.24
N VAL A 43 -1.53 11.89 4.91
CA VAL A 43 -2.26 13.16 4.77
C VAL A 43 -2.28 13.56 3.31
N SER A 44 -3.46 13.69 2.71
CA SER A 44 -3.60 14.20 1.35
C SER A 44 -3.01 15.60 1.25
N GLN A 45 -2.16 15.82 0.24
CA GLN A 45 -1.70 17.17 -0.08
C GLN A 45 -2.84 18.05 -0.63
N ARG A 46 -3.83 17.44 -1.27
CA ARG A 46 -4.94 18.10 -1.98
C ARG A 46 -6.01 18.65 -1.04
N ASP A 47 -6.61 17.79 -0.22
CA ASP A 47 -7.79 18.14 0.58
C ASP A 47 -7.55 18.05 2.10
N LYS A 48 -6.35 17.64 2.50
CA LYS A 48 -5.94 17.43 3.90
C LYS A 48 -6.68 16.29 4.62
N SER A 49 -7.40 15.45 3.88
CA SER A 49 -7.95 14.19 4.40
C SER A 49 -6.83 13.30 4.96
N ILE A 50 -7.16 12.51 5.98
CA ILE A 50 -6.18 11.72 6.74
C ILE A 50 -6.61 10.27 6.77
N TRP A 51 -5.72 9.38 6.33
CA TRP A 51 -5.86 7.94 6.50
C TRP A 51 -4.82 7.45 7.50
N GLU A 52 -5.17 6.42 8.24
CA GLU A 52 -4.27 5.75 9.18
C GLU A 52 -3.92 4.36 8.66
N ILE A 53 -2.63 4.02 8.68
CA ILE A 53 -2.14 2.67 8.39
C ILE A 53 -2.63 1.72 9.47
N ARG A 54 -3.32 0.65 9.06
CA ARG A 54 -3.75 -0.42 9.96
C ARG A 54 -2.80 -1.61 9.92
N ALA A 55 -2.45 -2.04 8.72
CA ALA A 55 -1.54 -3.16 8.48
C ALA A 55 -0.99 -3.13 7.06
N ARG A 56 0.14 -3.77 6.87
CA ARG A 56 0.67 -4.18 5.59
C ARG A 56 0.00 -5.46 5.13
N ILE A 57 -0.40 -5.52 3.86
CA ILE A 57 -0.97 -6.73 3.27
C ILE A 57 0.13 -7.58 2.66
N LEU A 58 0.16 -8.84 3.07
CA LEU A 58 0.98 -9.89 2.48
C LEU A 58 0.07 -10.98 1.93
N PHE A 59 0.40 -11.52 0.77
CA PHE A 59 -0.35 -12.62 0.19
C PHE A 59 0.27 -13.96 0.55
N ASP A 60 -0.56 -14.91 0.99
CA ASP A 60 -0.09 -16.21 1.50
C ASP A 60 0.71 -17.00 0.46
N HIS A 61 0.27 -16.99 -0.80
CA HIS A 61 0.95 -17.69 -1.89
C HIS A 61 2.33 -17.11 -2.23
N ALA A 62 2.63 -15.90 -1.75
CA ALA A 62 3.89 -15.19 -1.96
C ALA A 62 4.67 -14.93 -0.66
N ILE A 63 4.32 -15.63 0.44
CA ILE A 63 4.83 -15.32 1.78
C ILE A 63 6.36 -15.41 1.92
N GLU A 64 6.99 -16.29 1.15
CA GLU A 64 8.43 -16.53 1.15
C GLU A 64 9.21 -15.46 0.37
N VAL A 65 8.53 -14.73 -0.53
CA VAL A 65 9.18 -13.74 -1.41
C VAL A 65 8.91 -12.29 -1.00
N HIS A 66 7.87 -12.07 -0.22
CA HIS A 66 7.52 -10.73 0.26
C HIS A 66 8.66 -10.11 1.08
N LYS A 67 8.95 -8.84 0.79
CA LYS A 67 9.79 -8.00 1.64
C LYS A 67 9.03 -7.66 2.93
N LYS A 68 9.64 -8.01 4.07
CA LYS A 68 9.08 -7.80 5.41
C LYS A 68 9.90 -6.75 6.16
N PHE A 69 9.21 -5.82 6.81
CA PHE A 69 9.81 -4.78 7.63
C PHE A 69 9.37 -4.93 9.09
N GLY A 70 10.33 -4.99 10.03
CA GLY A 70 10.06 -5.31 11.43
C GLY A 70 9.20 -4.30 12.20
N ASN A 71 8.94 -3.12 11.62
CA ASN A 71 8.06 -2.08 12.17
C ASN A 71 6.59 -2.20 11.71
N GLU A 72 6.28 -3.13 10.80
CA GLU A 72 4.94 -3.29 10.25
C GLU A 72 4.14 -4.36 10.98
N ASN A 73 2.83 -4.13 11.10
CA ASN A 73 1.87 -5.19 11.37
C ASN A 73 1.41 -5.78 10.04
N TYR A 74 1.22 -7.10 9.97
CA TYR A 74 0.81 -7.78 8.75
C TYR A 74 -0.61 -8.31 8.83
N GLU A 75 -1.35 -8.15 7.74
CA GLU A 75 -2.56 -8.92 7.44
C GLU A 75 -2.30 -9.83 6.25
N PHE A 76 -2.68 -11.10 6.41
CA PHE A 76 -2.50 -12.13 5.41
C PHE A 76 -3.75 -12.27 4.56
N VAL A 77 -3.56 -12.23 3.24
CA VAL A 77 -4.64 -12.41 2.27
C VAL A 77 -4.42 -13.69 1.50
N HIS A 78 -5.40 -14.59 1.64
CA HIS A 78 -5.49 -15.78 0.83
C HIS A 78 -6.22 -15.46 -0.49
N ILE A 79 -5.59 -15.80 -1.62
CA ILE A 79 -6.20 -15.77 -2.94
C ILE A 79 -6.05 -17.13 -3.61
N SER A 80 -7.09 -17.53 -4.34
CA SER A 80 -7.11 -18.79 -5.08
C SER A 80 -6.86 -18.51 -6.55
N PHE A 81 -6.09 -19.38 -7.18
CA PHE A 81 -5.74 -19.29 -8.60
C PHE A 81 -6.41 -20.41 -9.39
N LYS A 82 -6.71 -20.14 -10.66
CA LYS A 82 -7.28 -21.13 -11.56
C LYS A 82 -6.26 -22.19 -11.93
N ASP A 83 -5.01 -21.77 -12.14
CA ASP A 83 -3.88 -22.63 -12.42
C ASP A 83 -2.56 -22.04 -11.88
N PHE A 84 -1.51 -22.84 -11.96
CA PHE A 84 -0.18 -22.50 -11.47
C PHE A 84 0.45 -21.29 -12.20
N LYS A 85 0.09 -21.05 -13.47
CA LYS A 85 0.67 -19.92 -14.22
C LYS A 85 0.14 -18.60 -13.69
N ASP A 86 -1.14 -18.55 -13.31
CA ASP A 86 -1.73 -17.36 -12.69
C ASP A 86 -1.10 -17.07 -11.32
N GLU A 87 -0.80 -18.11 -10.53
CA GLU A 87 -0.10 -18.00 -9.25
C GLU A 87 1.33 -17.46 -9.45
N GLU A 88 2.10 -18.03 -10.37
CA GLU A 88 3.45 -17.59 -10.71
C GLU A 88 3.47 -16.14 -11.23
N ALA A 89 2.52 -15.78 -12.09
CA ALA A 89 2.37 -14.40 -12.56
C ALA A 89 2.09 -13.42 -11.42
N SER A 90 1.26 -13.82 -10.44
CA SER A 90 0.98 -13.04 -9.24
C SER A 90 2.23 -12.82 -8.38
N ILE A 91 3.02 -13.88 -8.14
CA ILE A 91 4.30 -13.81 -7.41
C ILE A 91 5.26 -12.84 -8.11
N ASN A 92 5.42 -12.96 -9.43
CA ASN A 92 6.30 -12.09 -10.20
C ASN A 92 5.85 -10.61 -10.15
N ASN A 93 4.54 -10.37 -10.22
CA ASN A 93 3.99 -9.03 -10.09
C ASN A 93 4.24 -8.43 -8.71
N ILE A 94 4.11 -9.21 -7.63
CA ILE A 94 4.45 -8.78 -6.26
C ILE A 94 5.93 -8.38 -6.18
N LEU A 95 6.84 -9.25 -6.62
CA LEU A 95 8.28 -8.96 -6.63
C LEU A 95 8.62 -7.70 -7.43
N GLN A 96 8.00 -7.54 -8.61
CA GLN A 96 8.19 -6.36 -9.44
C GLN A 96 7.71 -5.09 -8.72
N LYS A 97 6.51 -5.10 -8.13
CA LYS A 97 5.99 -3.94 -7.38
C LYS A 97 6.89 -3.58 -6.20
N GLU A 98 7.30 -4.57 -5.42
CA GLU A 98 8.15 -4.33 -4.25
C GLU A 98 9.54 -3.81 -4.62
N SER A 99 10.08 -4.22 -5.78
CA SER A 99 11.34 -3.67 -6.31
C SER A 99 11.24 -2.19 -6.68
N LEU A 100 10.02 -1.70 -6.96
CA LEU A 100 9.71 -0.31 -7.25
C LEU A 100 9.28 0.48 -6.00
N GLY A 101 9.33 -0.13 -4.81
CA GLY A 101 8.84 0.44 -3.57
C GLY A 101 7.32 0.55 -3.49
N ILE A 102 6.59 -0.26 -4.27
CA ILE A 102 5.12 -0.30 -4.30
C ILE A 102 4.63 -1.43 -3.41
N TYR A 103 3.71 -1.07 -2.53
CA TYR A 103 3.35 -1.85 -1.35
C TYR A 103 1.85 -1.72 -1.05
N GLN A 104 1.22 -2.81 -0.60
CA GLN A 104 -0.21 -2.81 -0.26
C GLN A 104 -0.45 -2.64 1.23
N TYR A 105 -1.29 -1.67 1.59
CA TYR A 105 -1.66 -1.39 2.98
C TYR A 105 -3.17 -1.41 3.15
N PHE A 106 -3.60 -1.90 4.30
CA PHE A 106 -4.93 -1.65 4.81
C PHE A 106 -4.94 -0.31 5.55
N ILE A 107 -5.86 0.57 5.18
CA ILE A 107 -5.95 1.93 5.72
C ILE A 107 -7.38 2.27 6.13
N PHE A 108 -7.49 3.17 7.09
CA PHE A 108 -8.77 3.63 7.63
C PHE A 108 -8.86 5.15 7.59
N PRO A 109 -9.95 5.74 7.04
CA PRO A 109 -10.10 7.18 6.98
C PRO A 109 -10.42 7.76 8.36
N GLN A 110 -9.94 8.95 8.65
CA GLN A 110 -10.12 9.61 9.94
C GLN A 110 -11.15 10.74 9.80
N GLY A 111 -12.41 10.42 10.09
CA GLY A 111 -13.50 11.41 10.11
C GLY A 111 -14.03 11.82 8.74
N HIS A 112 -13.75 11.04 7.69
CA HIS A 112 -14.29 11.25 6.34
C HIS A 112 -14.53 9.91 5.62
N ASN A 113 -15.22 9.97 4.48
CA ASN A 113 -15.44 8.83 3.58
C ASN A 113 -14.85 9.09 2.18
N ASN A 114 -13.93 10.05 2.07
CA ASN A 114 -13.31 10.42 0.80
C ASN A 114 -12.50 9.24 0.23
N PHE A 115 -12.54 9.12 -1.09
CA PHE A 115 -11.72 8.19 -1.85
C PHE A 115 -10.43 8.88 -2.27
N LEU A 116 -9.36 8.09 -2.39
CA LEU A 116 -8.10 8.56 -2.94
C LEU A 116 -8.10 8.39 -4.46
N ASP A 117 -7.54 9.37 -5.15
CA ASP A 117 -7.32 9.27 -6.59
C ASP A 117 -5.97 8.62 -6.90
N ALA A 118 -5.88 7.96 -8.04
CA ALA A 118 -4.59 7.51 -8.55
C ALA A 118 -3.66 8.72 -8.77
N MET A 119 -2.37 8.53 -8.48
CA MET A 119 -1.32 9.55 -8.49
C MET A 119 -1.48 10.66 -7.43
N GLU A 120 -2.39 10.50 -6.47
CA GLU A 120 -2.45 11.40 -5.32
C GLU A 120 -1.17 11.29 -4.48
N ILE A 121 -0.66 12.44 -4.04
CA ILE A 121 0.54 12.52 -3.20
C ILE A 121 0.10 12.66 -1.75
N LEU A 122 0.60 11.76 -0.91
CA LEU A 122 0.33 11.72 0.52
C LEU A 122 1.59 12.10 1.29
N ASN A 123 1.46 13.00 2.26
CA ASN A 123 2.49 13.25 3.25
C ASN A 123 2.37 12.21 4.36
N MET A 124 3.48 11.59 4.73
CA MET A 124 3.54 10.64 5.83
C MET A 124 3.86 11.40 7.12
N ALA A 125 3.08 11.18 8.17
CA ALA A 125 3.29 11.81 9.47
C ALA A 125 3.39 10.73 10.55
N GLY A 126 4.47 10.78 11.34
CA GLY A 126 4.72 9.83 12.43
C GLY A 126 5.37 8.51 11.99
N SER A 127 6.15 8.53 10.90
CA SER A 127 7.03 7.42 10.46
C SER A 127 8.28 7.28 11.32
#